data_AF-A0A1B2DS65-F1
#
_entry.id   AF-A0A1B2DS65-F1
#
_cell.length_a   1.000
_cell.length_b   1.000
_cell.length_c   1.000
_cell.angle_alpha   90.00
_cell.angle_beta   90.00
_cell.angle_gamma   90.00
#
_symmetry.space_group_name_H-M   'P 1'
#
loop_
_entity.id
_entity.type
_entity.pdbx_description
1 polymer ?
#
loop_
_entity_poly.entity_id
_entity_poly.type
_entity_poly.pdbx_seq_one_letter_code
_entity_poly.pdbx_strand_id
1 'polypeptide(L)'
;MDFKDVNKAKDNQIIRKEYLEQTNKIEARIADMKANGSSAEEIAKTVVEMRNHDKVAARKAMAAEEVVELEKRNIKKYGNPIGPDADWLFQNIKIKMEKINPEVSDKAVWNAVIEGAMRKDEVINTLLGIDH
;
A
#
# COMPACT_ATOMS: atom_id res chain seq x y z
N MET A 1 -9.04 -7.66 -17.05
CA MET A 1 -10.41 -7.48 -16.52
C MET A 1 -11.37 -7.59 -17.70
N ASP A 2 -12.48 -8.32 -17.52
CA ASP A 2 -13.57 -8.34 -18.51
C ASP A 2 -14.58 -7.26 -18.12
N PHE A 3 -14.71 -6.23 -18.95
CA PHE A 3 -15.55 -5.05 -18.71
C PHE A 3 -16.99 -5.22 -19.22
N LYS A 4 -17.38 -6.43 -19.65
CA LYS A 4 -18.71 -6.72 -20.20
C LYS A 4 -19.77 -7.08 -19.15
N ASP A 5 -19.37 -7.19 -17.88
CA ASP A 5 -20.27 -7.52 -16.77
C ASP A 5 -20.53 -6.26 -15.91
N VAL A 6 -21.75 -5.73 -16.02
CA VAL A 6 -22.19 -4.49 -15.35
C VAL A 6 -22.14 -4.62 -13.82
N ASN A 7 -22.33 -5.82 -13.27
CA ASN A 7 -22.25 -6.05 -11.83
C ASN A 7 -20.79 -5.99 -11.36
N LYS A 8 -19.87 -6.64 -12.09
CA LYS A 8 -18.43 -6.50 -11.81
C LYS A 8 -17.92 -5.06 -11.92
N ALA A 9 -18.47 -4.27 -12.85
CA ALA A 9 -18.12 -2.86 -12.98
C ALA A 9 -18.54 -2.03 -11.76
N LYS A 10 -19.74 -2.26 -11.21
CA LYS A 10 -20.23 -1.61 -9.99
C LYS A 10 -19.46 -2.03 -8.74
N ASP A 11 -19.16 -3.32 -8.60
CA ASP A 11 -18.35 -3.83 -7.49
C ASP A 11 -16.95 -3.22 -7.49
N ASN A 12 -16.33 -3.11 -8.66
CA ASN A 12 -15.04 -2.44 -8.81
C ASN A 12 -15.09 -0.94 -8.45
N GLN A 13 -16.20 -0.25 -8.74
CA GLN A 13 -16.39 1.15 -8.37
C GLN A 13 -16.44 1.34 -6.84
N ILE A 14 -17.15 0.45 -6.13
CA ILE A 14 -17.23 0.47 -4.67
C ILE A 14 -15.85 0.21 -4.05
N ILE A 15 -15.16 -0.85 -4.49
CA ILE A 15 -13.81 -1.20 -4.04
C ILE A 15 -12.86 -0.01 -4.25
N ARG A 16 -13.00 0.69 -5.38
CA ARG A 16 -12.14 1.82 -5.70
C ARG A 16 -12.45 3.05 -4.85
N LYS A 17 -13.73 3.31 -4.53
CA LYS A 17 -14.12 4.37 -3.59
C LYS A 17 -13.56 4.11 -2.20
N GLU A 18 -13.68 2.88 -1.69
CA GLU A 18 -13.11 2.49 -0.40
C GLU A 18 -11.59 2.68 -0.36
N TYR A 19 -10.91 2.31 -1.45
CA TYR A 19 -9.47 2.54 -1.59
C TYR A 19 -9.09 4.04 -1.56
N LEU A 20 -9.88 4.90 -2.22
CA LEU A 20 -9.65 6.35 -2.18
C LEU A 20 -9.86 6.93 -0.78
N GLU A 21 -10.92 6.50 -0.08
CA GLU A 21 -11.17 6.90 1.30
C GLU A 21 -10.02 6.47 2.24
N GLN A 22 -9.50 5.25 2.08
CA GLN A 22 -8.31 4.79 2.82
C GLN A 22 -7.07 5.64 2.50
N THR A 23 -6.87 5.98 1.24
CA THR A 23 -5.75 6.81 0.80
C THR A 23 -5.84 8.21 1.42
N ASN A 24 -7.02 8.83 1.43
CA ASN A 24 -7.23 10.14 2.07
C ASN A 24 -6.96 10.10 3.58
N LYS A 25 -7.33 9.01 4.27
CA LYS A 25 -7.01 8.82 5.69
C LYS A 25 -5.49 8.75 5.93
N ILE A 26 -4.76 8.08 5.05
CA ILE A 26 -3.30 8.00 5.12
C ILE A 26 -2.68 9.38 4.85
N GLU A 27 -3.17 10.14 3.88
CA GLU A 27 -2.70 11.52 3.61
C GLU A 27 -2.89 12.42 4.82
N ALA A 28 -4.09 12.42 5.40
CA ALA A 28 -4.39 13.19 6.61
C ALA A 28 -3.48 12.79 7.78
N ARG A 29 -3.23 11.48 7.95
CA ARG A 29 -2.35 10.98 9.01
C ARG A 29 -0.90 11.41 8.79
N ILE A 30 -0.39 11.34 7.55
CA ILE A 30 0.96 11.83 7.22
C ILE A 30 1.08 13.33 7.54
N ALA A 31 0.08 14.13 7.15
CA ALA A 31 0.08 15.57 7.39
C ALA A 31 0.13 15.90 8.89
N ASP A 32 -0.71 15.24 9.70
CA ASP A 32 -0.73 15.36 11.15
C ASP A 32 0.62 14.97 11.79
N MET A 33 1.17 13.82 11.41
CA MET A 33 2.46 13.37 11.94
C MET A 33 3.62 14.32 11.59
N LYS A 34 3.63 14.85 10.36
CA LYS A 34 4.61 15.87 9.96
C LYS A 34 4.46 17.15 10.78
N ALA A 35 3.23 17.62 11.00
CA ALA A 35 2.96 18.81 11.81
C ALA A 35 3.41 18.62 13.27
N ASN A 36 3.31 17.40 13.78
CA ASN A 36 3.76 17.03 15.13
C ASN A 36 5.25 16.67 15.22
N GLY A 37 6.02 16.83 14.14
CA GLY A 37 7.47 16.61 14.15
C GLY A 37 7.91 15.14 14.15
N SER A 38 7.03 14.20 13.79
CA SER A 38 7.41 12.78 13.66
C SER A 38 8.50 12.59 12.61
N SER A 39 9.38 11.63 12.86
CA SER A 39 10.42 11.20 11.93
C SER A 39 9.83 10.51 10.69
N ALA A 40 10.62 10.45 9.61
CA ALA A 40 10.22 9.71 8.40
C ALA A 40 10.00 8.21 8.68
N GLU A 41 10.76 7.63 9.61
CA GLU A 41 10.60 6.24 10.03
C GLU A 41 9.26 6.01 10.72
N GLU A 42 8.90 6.83 11.71
CA GLU A 42 7.64 6.72 12.44
C GLU A 42 6.44 6.87 11.49
N ILE A 43 6.51 7.83 10.57
CA ILE A 43 5.49 8.03 9.53
C ILE A 43 5.41 6.79 8.65
N ALA A 44 6.54 6.29 8.13
CA ALA A 44 6.58 5.11 7.27
C ALA A 44 5.99 3.86 7.94
N LYS A 45 6.39 3.58 9.19
CA LYS A 45 5.86 2.47 9.98
C LYS A 45 4.35 2.56 10.16
N THR A 46 3.87 3.74 10.53
CA THR A 46 2.43 3.99 10.72
C THR A 46 1.64 3.78 9.43
N VAL A 47 2.07 4.35 8.30
CA VAL A 47 1.29 4.26 7.06
C VAL A 47 1.32 2.86 6.44
N VAL A 48 2.43 2.13 6.59
CA VAL A 48 2.52 0.73 6.14
C VAL A 48 1.61 -0.16 7.00
N GLU A 49 1.55 0.08 8.31
CA GLU A 49 0.63 -0.62 9.20
C GLU A 49 -0.84 -0.34 8.81
N MET A 50 -1.20 0.93 8.57
CA MET A 50 -2.53 1.29 8.08
C MET A 50 -2.89 0.53 6.79
N ARG A 51 -1.97 0.49 5.80
CA ARG A 51 -2.17 -0.27 4.56
C ARG A 51 -2.29 -1.78 4.80
N ASN A 52 -1.57 -2.33 5.77
CA ASN A 52 -1.66 -3.74 6.10
C ASN A 52 -3.00 -4.06 6.81
N HIS A 53 -3.50 -3.16 7.66
CA HIS A 53 -4.84 -3.27 8.23
C HIS A 53 -5.92 -3.20 7.13
N ASP A 54 -5.82 -2.28 6.19
CA ASP A 54 -6.75 -2.18 5.05
C ASP A 54 -6.80 -3.49 4.23
N LYS A 55 -5.64 -4.12 3.98
CA LYS A 55 -5.58 -5.43 3.32
C LYS A 55 -6.32 -6.50 4.12
N VAL A 56 -6.14 -6.55 5.44
CA VAL A 56 -6.83 -7.51 6.30
C VAL A 56 -8.33 -7.27 6.28
N ALA A 57 -8.77 -6.02 6.33
CA ALA A 57 -10.19 -5.67 6.26
C ALA A 57 -10.81 -6.10 4.92
N ALA A 58 -10.15 -5.80 3.79
CA ALA A 58 -10.63 -6.19 2.46
C ALA A 58 -10.73 -7.71 2.29
N ARG A 59 -9.77 -8.47 2.85
CA ARG A 59 -9.75 -9.94 2.77
C ARG A 59 -10.92 -10.61 3.52
N LYS A 60 -11.56 -9.92 4.47
CA LYS A 60 -12.75 -10.46 5.16
C LYS A 60 -13.93 -10.67 4.21
N ALA A 61 -13.96 -9.99 3.06
CA ALA A 61 -14.98 -10.15 2.04
C ALA A 61 -14.61 -11.19 0.96
N MET A 62 -13.41 -11.79 1.02
CA MET A 62 -12.95 -12.80 0.05
C MET A 62 -13.31 -14.22 0.49
N ALA A 63 -13.32 -15.16 -0.47
CA ALA A 63 -13.44 -16.58 -0.14
C ALA A 63 -12.20 -17.07 0.64
N ALA A 64 -12.40 -17.96 1.60
CA ALA A 64 -11.33 -18.42 2.50
C ALA A 64 -10.18 -19.08 1.73
N GLU A 65 -10.50 -19.84 0.68
CA GLU A 65 -9.52 -20.51 -0.18
C GLU A 65 -8.63 -19.50 -0.92
N GLU A 66 -9.22 -18.40 -1.40
CA GLU A 66 -8.47 -17.33 -2.08
C GLU A 66 -7.53 -16.59 -1.11
N VAL A 67 -7.97 -16.36 0.13
CA VAL A 67 -7.13 -15.76 1.18
C VAL A 67 -5.94 -16.67 1.51
N VAL A 68 -6.15 -17.98 1.66
CA VAL A 68 -5.08 -18.94 1.96
C VAL A 68 -4.01 -18.96 0.87
N GLU A 69 -4.40 -18.98 -0.40
CA GLU A 69 -3.43 -18.96 -1.51
C GLU A 69 -2.66 -17.63 -1.58
N LEU A 70 -3.34 -16.51 -1.28
CA LEU A 70 -2.72 -15.19 -1.18
C LEU A 70 -1.66 -15.15 -0.06
N GLU A 71 -2.00 -15.69 1.11
CA GLU A 71 -1.12 -15.74 2.28
C GLU A 71 0.10 -16.63 2.04
N LYS A 72 -0.08 -17.83 1.46
CA LYS A 72 1.04 -18.70 1.07
C LYS A 72 2.04 -17.98 0.15
N ARG A 73 1.52 -17.28 -0.86
CA ARG A 73 2.34 -16.48 -1.79
C ARG A 73 3.08 -15.36 -1.05
N ASN A 74 2.42 -14.65 -0.15
CA ASN A 74 3.01 -13.55 0.60
C ASN A 74 4.08 -14.05 1.58
N ILE A 75 3.85 -15.16 2.28
CA ILE A 75 4.85 -15.81 3.15
C ILE A 75 6.09 -16.18 2.33
N LYS A 76 5.91 -16.82 1.17
CA LYS A 76 7.04 -17.20 0.30
C LYS A 76 7.89 -15.99 -0.14
N LYS A 77 7.28 -14.82 -0.33
CA LYS A 77 7.95 -13.63 -0.87
C LYS A 77 8.49 -12.67 0.21
N TYR A 78 7.73 -12.50 1.28
CA TYR A 78 7.95 -11.47 2.30
C TYR A 78 8.19 -12.05 3.69
N GLY A 79 7.94 -13.34 3.91
CA GLY A 79 7.93 -13.95 5.24
C GLY A 79 6.70 -13.61 6.08
N ASN A 80 5.71 -12.91 5.50
CA ASN A 80 4.54 -12.38 6.22
C ASN A 80 3.26 -12.65 5.40
N PRO A 81 2.19 -13.22 6.00
CA PRO A 81 0.93 -13.55 5.29
C PRO A 81 0.18 -12.33 4.76
N ILE A 82 0.32 -11.18 5.40
CA ILE A 82 -0.34 -9.92 5.01
C ILE A 82 0.38 -9.28 3.82
N GLY A 83 1.70 -9.34 3.82
CA GLY A 83 2.56 -8.66 2.85
C GLY A 83 3.79 -8.08 3.54
N PRO A 84 4.59 -7.24 2.87
CA PRO A 84 5.76 -6.67 3.50
C PRO A 84 5.37 -5.69 4.62
N ASP A 85 6.15 -5.70 5.70
CA ASP A 85 6.13 -4.64 6.71
C ASP A 85 7.08 -3.50 6.33
N ALA A 86 7.13 -2.47 7.17
CA ALA A 86 7.91 -1.28 6.91
C ALA A 86 9.42 -1.56 6.87
N ASP A 87 9.92 -2.47 7.71
CA ASP A 87 11.33 -2.81 7.77
C ASP A 87 11.74 -3.61 6.52
N TRP A 88 10.91 -4.56 6.08
CA TRP A 88 11.12 -5.27 4.81
C TRP A 88 11.16 -4.29 3.63
N LEU A 89 10.22 -3.34 3.58
CA LEU A 89 10.19 -2.31 2.54
C LEU A 89 11.43 -1.42 2.57
N PHE A 90 11.84 -0.99 3.77
CA PHE A 90 13.05 -0.19 3.96
C PHE A 90 14.28 -0.93 3.44
N GLN A 91 14.52 -2.16 3.87
CA GLN A 91 15.69 -2.94 3.44
C GLN A 91 15.69 -3.15 1.92
N ASN A 92 14.53 -3.52 1.35
CA ASN A 92 14.42 -3.75 -0.08
C ASN A 92 14.65 -2.48 -0.92
N ILE A 93 14.14 -1.33 -0.46
CA ILE A 93 14.31 -0.04 -1.13
C ILE A 93 15.75 0.46 -0.94
N LYS A 94 16.31 0.35 0.26
CA LYS A 94 17.69 0.74 0.56
C LYS A 94 18.67 0.04 -0.37
N ILE A 95 18.58 -1.29 -0.50
CA ILE A 95 19.42 -2.08 -1.42
C ILE A 95 19.31 -1.58 -2.88
N LYS A 96 18.12 -1.14 -3.31
CA LYS A 96 17.93 -0.61 -4.67
C LYS A 96 18.50 0.79 -4.83
N MET A 97 18.32 1.65 -3.84
CA MET A 97 18.80 3.02 -3.87
C MET A 97 20.32 3.08 -3.71
N GLU A 98 20.92 2.24 -2.87
CA GLU A 98 22.39 2.15 -2.67
C GLU A 98 23.13 1.73 -3.94
N LYS A 99 22.49 0.94 -4.82
CA LYS A 99 23.06 0.61 -6.15
C LYS A 99 23.18 1.83 -7.07
N ILE A 100 22.39 2.87 -6.83
CA ILE A 100 22.36 4.10 -7.63
C ILE A 100 23.18 5.20 -6.93
N ASN A 101 22.99 5.35 -5.63
CA ASN A 101 23.69 6.27 -4.75
C ASN A 101 24.08 5.56 -3.45
N PRO A 102 25.34 5.11 -3.30
CA PRO A 102 25.83 4.45 -2.10
C PRO A 102 25.72 5.29 -0.81
N GLU A 103 25.59 6.61 -0.94
CA GLU A 103 25.46 7.55 0.19
C GLU A 103 24.01 7.95 0.49
N VAL A 104 23.03 7.19 -0.01
CA VAL A 104 21.61 7.47 0.26
C VAL A 104 21.33 7.45 1.77
N SER A 105 20.77 8.54 2.28
CA SER A 105 20.37 8.62 3.69
C SER A 105 19.16 7.72 4.00
N ASP A 106 19.11 7.17 5.22
CA ASP A 106 17.96 6.41 5.70
C ASP A 106 16.65 7.22 5.65
N LYS A 107 16.73 8.54 5.89
CA LYS A 107 15.58 9.45 5.74
C LYS A 107 15.02 9.43 4.31
N ALA A 108 15.87 9.41 3.30
CA ALA A 108 15.44 9.33 1.90
C ALA A 108 14.78 7.97 1.59
N VAL A 109 15.32 6.88 2.13
CA VAL A 109 14.72 5.54 2.01
C VAL A 109 13.34 5.50 2.67
N TRP A 110 13.21 6.02 3.90
CA TRP A 110 11.91 6.08 4.58
C TRP A 110 10.90 6.95 3.85
N ASN A 111 11.32 8.09 3.26
CA ASN A 111 10.45 8.88 2.39
C ASN A 111 9.95 8.08 1.18
N ALA A 112 10.82 7.29 0.54
CA ALA A 112 10.42 6.42 -0.56
C ALA A 112 9.45 5.29 -0.12
N VAL A 113 9.54 4.82 1.13
CA VAL A 113 8.54 3.91 1.72
C VAL A 113 7.19 4.62 1.87
N ILE A 114 7.17 5.85 2.39
CA ILE A 114 5.94 6.66 2.55
C ILE A 114 5.30 6.90 1.18
N GLU A 115 6.07 7.36 0.19
CA GLU A 115 5.60 7.55 -1.19
C GLU A 115 5.05 6.24 -1.78
N GLY A 116 5.70 5.11 -1.48
CA GLY A 116 5.24 3.80 -1.90
C GLY A 116 3.89 3.39 -1.31
N ALA A 117 3.62 3.74 -0.06
CA ALA A 117 2.31 3.52 0.57
C ALA A 117 1.21 4.43 -0.03
N MET A 118 1.61 5.54 -0.66
CA MET A 118 0.73 6.51 -1.30
C MET A 118 0.46 6.25 -2.78
N ARG A 119 1.27 5.41 -3.45
CA ARG A 119 1.09 5.14 -4.89
C ARG A 119 -0.31 4.60 -5.19
N LYS A 120 -1.04 5.35 -6.00
CA LYS A 120 -2.30 4.95 -6.63
C LYS A 120 -1.97 4.18 -7.92
N ASP A 121 -2.68 3.09 -8.21
CA ASP A 121 -2.54 2.39 -9.50
C ASP A 121 -3.26 3.20 -10.59
N GLU A 122 -2.53 4.08 -11.27
CA GLU A 122 -3.09 5.00 -12.28
C GLU A 122 -3.78 4.29 -13.44
N VAL A 123 -3.33 3.08 -13.79
CA VAL A 123 -3.92 2.27 -14.86
C VAL A 123 -5.30 1.77 -14.45
N ILE A 124 -5.46 1.28 -13.22
CA ILE A 124 -6.76 0.88 -12.68
C ILE A 124 -7.71 2.08 -12.53
N ASN A 125 -7.21 3.26 -12.15
CA ASN A 125 -8.03 4.46 -11.97
C ASN A 125 -8.65 4.92 -13.30
N THR A 126 -7.80 4.96 -14.32
CA THR A 126 -8.19 5.34 -15.68
C THR A 126 -9.18 4.34 -16.27
N LEU A 127 -8.97 3.05 -16.07
CA LEU A 127 -9.85 1.98 -16.56
C LEU A 127 -11.21 1.94 -15.85
N LEU A 128 -11.33 2.49 -14.63
CA LEU A 128 -12.57 2.52 -13.86
C LEU A 128 -13.31 3.87 -13.93
N GLY A 129 -12.81 4.85 -14.69
CA GLY A 129 -13.46 6.15 -14.86
C GLY A 129 -13.55 6.96 -13.56
N ILE A 130 -12.58 6.78 -12.67
CA ILE A 130 -12.53 7.48 -11.38
C ILE A 130 -11.44 8.54 -11.52
N ASP A 131 -11.87 9.78 -11.72
CA ASP A 131 -11.00 10.95 -11.90
C ASP A 131 -10.05 11.15 -10.71
N HIS A 132 -8.88 11.71 -11.06
CA HIS A 132 -7.65 11.79 -10.28
C HIS A 132 -7.74 12.64 -9.01
#